data_AF-A0A3S4C895-F1
#
_entry.id   AF-A0A3S4C895-F1
#
_cell.length_a   1.000
_cell.length_b   1.000
_cell.length_c   1.000
_cell.angle_alpha   90.00
_cell.angle_beta   90.00
_cell.angle_gamma   90.00
#
_symmetry.space_group_name_H-M   'P 1'
#
loop_
_entity.id
_entity.type
_entity.pdbx_description
1 polymer ?
#
loop_
_entity_poly.entity_id
_entity_poly.type
_entity_poly.pdbx_seq_one_letter_code
_entity_poly.pdbx_strand_id
1 'polypeptide(L)'
;MAFVIRLKKRRMDRDISPPSVKRRKLATPAPSPRPGPSPPGTSTPGSSNPQGPLPAAPESMRPPPSMRLFSWNINGIAPYLPTQSTKITSFFQPSDPDRPPANPPSQKANLRAFLARHNWPEVLFLQELKLRQDDTQALAALLASLNTPLHAADDALSDSRTYTLDAVLPRDKHNARGFQGRLYGVGVVLRTDFARRRVARVRPVSWDLEGRVCVVELKPPPPPPRQLQLQPQQPRCHPQPRPQQPHPEPYRPLALVNIYAVNGTAAPYRDPRDGRRVLGTRHERKRAFHARLRDECLALQGDDNDGGGGGRGFDVVVAGDANVARGAWDGYPRLRTVPREHQVNRADFNAAFFGEEDNRRAGAYVRPLPDNRGGGGGGERVGRRRCLDAVDVFRALHGPERRYTYYPRSREWGSSCDRVDMVMVSRRLWEAGRVLGTGILDTPQERGLSDHVPLWVEIAMEKEEAEAGGQGPAGVEGREAGGTVIAAPGSESGLSEPTADRAGSTATQSEAIGSQGKRDA
;
A
#
# COMPACT_ATOMS: atom_id res chain seq x y z
N MET A 1 -6.69 -54.73 40.38
CA MET A 1 -6.03 -53.44 40.14
C MET A 1 -6.67 -52.76 38.93
N ALA A 2 -7.49 -51.73 39.16
CA ALA A 2 -8.09 -50.92 38.09
C ALA A 2 -7.96 -49.45 38.50
N PHE A 3 -7.17 -48.67 37.76
CA PHE A 3 -6.98 -47.25 38.01
C PHE A 3 -7.97 -46.44 37.16
N VAL A 4 -8.90 -45.78 37.84
CA VAL A 4 -9.83 -44.80 37.27
C VAL A 4 -9.15 -43.43 37.27
N ILE A 5 -8.80 -42.90 36.09
CA ILE A 5 -8.29 -41.53 35.94
C ILE A 5 -9.45 -40.59 35.64
N ARG A 6 -9.79 -39.75 36.63
CA ARG A 6 -10.83 -38.71 36.55
C ARG A 6 -10.21 -37.43 35.96
N LEU A 7 -10.38 -37.21 34.65
CA LEU A 7 -9.95 -35.98 33.98
C LEU A 7 -10.87 -34.81 34.34
N LYS A 8 -10.41 -33.93 35.23
CA LYS A 8 -10.99 -32.60 35.47
C LYS A 8 -10.86 -31.75 34.20
N LYS A 9 -11.98 -31.50 33.53
CA LYS A 9 -12.10 -30.60 32.39
C LYS A 9 -11.97 -29.14 32.87
N ARG A 10 -10.74 -28.61 32.90
CA ARG A 10 -10.50 -27.15 33.03
C ARG A 10 -10.99 -26.46 31.75
N ARG A 11 -12.12 -25.75 31.84
CA ARG A 11 -12.47 -24.71 30.85
C ARG A 11 -11.42 -23.60 30.97
N MET A 12 -10.57 -23.46 29.96
CA MET A 12 -9.88 -22.20 29.69
C MET A 12 -10.66 -21.50 28.59
N ASP A 13 -11.31 -20.39 28.93
CA ASP A 13 -11.78 -19.43 27.94
C ASP A 13 -10.56 -18.94 27.16
N ARG A 14 -10.57 -19.20 25.86
CA ARG A 14 -9.51 -18.78 24.93
C ARG A 14 -9.97 -17.51 24.24
N ASP A 15 -9.45 -16.37 24.68
CA ASP A 15 -9.46 -15.12 23.94
C ASP A 15 -8.55 -15.24 22.71
N ILE A 16 -9.09 -15.85 21.65
CA ILE A 16 -8.60 -15.67 20.30
C ILE A 16 -9.14 -14.32 19.83
N SER A 17 -8.24 -13.48 19.31
CA SER A 17 -8.54 -12.14 18.79
C SER A 17 -9.89 -12.09 18.06
N PRO A 18 -10.90 -11.37 18.57
CA PRO A 18 -12.14 -11.22 17.82
C PRO A 18 -11.89 -10.30 16.62
N PRO A 19 -12.59 -10.48 15.49
CA PRO A 19 -12.74 -9.40 14.52
C PRO A 19 -13.41 -8.20 15.22
N SER A 20 -13.36 -7.01 14.60
CA SER A 20 -13.89 -5.76 15.17
C SER A 20 -15.16 -5.97 16.02
N VAL A 21 -15.09 -5.57 17.29
CA VAL A 21 -16.07 -5.87 18.33
C VAL A 21 -17.46 -5.38 17.92
N LYS A 22 -18.43 -6.31 17.84
CA LYS A 22 -19.86 -6.04 17.74
C LYS A 22 -20.31 -5.28 18.99
N ARG A 23 -20.85 -4.05 18.84
CA ARG A 23 -21.61 -3.38 19.90
C ARG A 23 -23.11 -3.53 19.64
N ARG A 24 -23.83 -3.98 20.67
CA ARG A 24 -25.29 -4.17 20.71
C ARG A 24 -26.03 -2.89 20.30
N LYS A 25 -27.01 -3.02 19.40
CA LYS A 25 -27.92 -1.97 18.94
C LYS A 25 -29.08 -1.88 19.93
N LEU A 26 -29.28 -0.72 20.56
CA LEU A 26 -30.56 -0.36 21.18
C LEU A 26 -31.49 0.11 20.05
N ALA A 27 -32.68 -0.47 19.97
CA ALA A 27 -33.68 -0.14 18.96
C ALA A 27 -34.52 1.06 19.44
N THR A 28 -34.70 2.03 18.56
CA THR A 28 -35.79 3.01 18.63
C THR A 28 -36.39 3.08 17.22
N PRO A 29 -37.71 2.95 17.05
CA PRO A 29 -38.33 2.94 15.73
C PRO A 29 -38.64 4.37 15.28
N ALA A 30 -38.34 4.71 14.03
CA ALA A 30 -38.79 5.92 13.37
C ALA A 30 -38.91 5.67 11.85
N PRO A 31 -39.76 6.43 11.14
CA PRO A 31 -40.69 5.89 10.15
C PRO A 31 -40.19 5.93 8.71
N SER A 32 -40.84 5.11 7.87
CA SER A 32 -40.58 4.87 6.45
C SER A 32 -40.77 6.12 5.58
N PRO A 33 -39.87 6.40 4.61
CA PRO A 33 -40.17 7.31 3.51
C PRO A 33 -40.68 6.55 2.27
N ARG A 34 -41.64 7.18 1.58
CA ARG A 34 -42.29 6.73 0.34
C ARG A 34 -41.33 6.79 -0.87
N PRO A 35 -41.54 5.96 -1.91
CA PRO A 35 -40.75 6.02 -3.14
C PRO A 35 -41.18 7.19 -4.04
N GLY A 36 -40.22 8.02 -4.45
CA GLY A 36 -40.36 9.02 -5.50
C GLY A 36 -39.95 8.47 -6.88
N PRO A 37 -40.45 9.05 -7.98
CA PRO A 37 -40.39 8.46 -9.32
C PRO A 37 -39.05 8.70 -10.03
N SER A 38 -38.66 7.71 -10.84
CA SER A 38 -37.50 7.73 -11.75
C SER A 38 -37.63 8.77 -12.87
N PRO A 39 -36.55 9.41 -13.33
CA PRO A 39 -36.57 10.24 -14.53
C PRO A 39 -36.41 9.42 -15.82
N PRO A 40 -36.92 9.93 -16.97
CA PRO A 40 -37.11 9.18 -18.20
C PRO A 40 -35.84 9.10 -19.05
N GLY A 41 -35.77 8.02 -19.84
CA GLY A 41 -34.70 7.77 -20.80
C GLY A 41 -34.75 8.71 -22.00
N THR A 42 -33.56 9.12 -22.44
CA THR A 42 -33.32 9.73 -23.75
C THR A 42 -32.63 8.71 -24.64
N SER A 43 -33.40 8.23 -25.62
CA SER A 43 -32.96 7.53 -26.81
C SER A 43 -32.46 8.52 -27.85
N THR A 44 -31.40 8.18 -28.60
CA THR A 44 -31.07 8.63 -29.98
C THR A 44 -29.75 7.98 -30.45
N PRO A 45 -29.44 7.92 -31.77
CA PRO A 45 -29.56 6.68 -32.53
C PRO A 45 -28.21 6.14 -33.04
N GLY A 46 -28.25 4.90 -33.52
CA GLY A 46 -27.12 4.28 -34.21
C GLY A 46 -26.72 5.01 -35.49
N SER A 47 -25.42 5.15 -35.68
CA SER A 47 -24.80 5.36 -36.99
C SER A 47 -23.52 4.53 -37.04
N SER A 48 -23.62 3.39 -37.70
CA SER A 48 -22.51 2.52 -38.09
C SER A 48 -21.74 3.16 -39.23
N ASN A 49 -20.45 3.45 -39.03
CA ASN A 49 -19.51 3.59 -40.14
C ASN A 49 -18.16 2.96 -39.73
N PRO A 50 -17.57 2.07 -40.55
CA PRO A 50 -16.30 1.43 -40.24
C PRO A 50 -15.15 2.40 -40.51
N GLN A 51 -14.57 2.99 -39.46
CA GLN A 51 -13.31 3.69 -39.57
C GLN A 51 -12.19 2.66 -39.74
N GLY A 52 -11.48 2.76 -40.88
CA GLY A 52 -10.24 2.04 -41.12
C GLY A 52 -9.15 2.38 -40.09
N PRO A 53 -8.04 1.63 -40.07
CA PRO A 53 -7.01 1.77 -39.06
C PRO A 53 -6.40 3.18 -39.09
N LEU A 54 -6.51 3.88 -37.96
CA LEU A 54 -5.86 5.17 -37.73
C LEU A 54 -4.33 5.03 -37.89
N PRO A 55 -3.65 6.02 -38.49
CA PRO A 55 -2.20 6.00 -38.61
C PRO A 55 -1.55 6.02 -37.22
N ALA A 56 -0.48 5.22 -37.06
CA ALA A 56 0.28 5.15 -35.82
C ALA A 56 0.79 6.54 -35.44
N ALA A 57 0.60 6.92 -34.17
CA ALA A 57 1.13 8.17 -33.61
C ALA A 57 2.65 8.28 -33.84
N PRO A 58 3.19 9.49 -34.05
CA PRO A 58 4.63 9.69 -34.23
C PRO A 58 5.42 9.11 -33.05
N GLU A 59 6.58 8.53 -33.36
CA GLU A 59 7.41 7.76 -32.43
C GLU A 59 7.87 8.57 -31.20
N SER A 60 7.88 9.91 -31.31
CA SER A 60 8.18 10.88 -30.25
C SER A 60 7.08 11.06 -29.19
N MET A 61 5.93 10.37 -29.30
CA MET A 61 4.86 10.38 -28.29
C MET A 61 4.64 9.03 -27.59
N ARG A 62 5.52 8.04 -27.79
CA ARG A 62 5.40 6.78 -27.04
C ARG A 62 5.81 7.05 -25.58
N PRO A 63 4.92 6.81 -24.60
CA PRO A 63 5.29 6.94 -23.20
C PRO A 63 6.48 6.02 -22.88
N PRO A 64 7.36 6.42 -21.95
CA PRO A 64 8.52 5.62 -21.59
C PRO A 64 8.08 4.22 -21.14
N PRO A 65 8.89 3.18 -21.40
CA PRO A 65 8.62 1.84 -20.88
C PRO A 65 8.34 1.91 -19.38
N SER A 66 7.14 1.52 -18.97
CA SER A 66 6.67 1.60 -17.59
C SER A 66 6.31 0.22 -17.04
N MET A 67 6.17 0.15 -15.72
CA MET A 67 5.71 -1.03 -14.99
C MET A 67 4.57 -0.60 -14.07
N ARG A 68 3.46 -1.34 -14.11
CA ARG A 68 2.34 -1.19 -13.17
C ARG A 68 2.41 -2.25 -12.08
N LEU A 69 2.39 -1.76 -10.84
CA LEU A 69 2.37 -2.57 -9.63
C LEU A 69 1.06 -2.34 -8.90
N PHE A 70 0.32 -3.42 -8.65
CA PHE A 70 -0.86 -3.43 -7.79
C PHE A 70 -0.53 -4.08 -6.46
N SER A 71 -1.19 -3.62 -5.40
CA SER A 71 -1.13 -4.25 -4.08
C SER A 71 -2.52 -4.41 -3.51
N TRP A 72 -2.79 -5.57 -2.92
CA TRP A 72 -4.11 -5.89 -2.37
C TRP A 72 -4.04 -6.85 -1.18
N ASN A 73 -4.50 -6.40 -0.01
CA ASN A 73 -4.83 -7.32 1.06
C ASN A 73 -6.09 -8.08 0.68
N ILE A 74 -5.91 -9.36 0.32
CA ILE A 74 -6.98 -10.19 -0.22
C ILE A 74 -7.82 -10.85 0.88
N ASN A 75 -7.40 -10.75 2.14
CA ASN A 75 -8.07 -11.31 3.31
C ASN A 75 -8.39 -12.82 3.16
N GLY A 76 -7.40 -13.57 2.66
CA GLY A 76 -7.47 -15.01 2.44
C GLY A 76 -7.81 -15.38 1.01
N ILE A 77 -7.04 -16.29 0.42
CA ILE A 77 -7.22 -16.67 -1.00
C ILE A 77 -8.34 -17.68 -1.25
N ALA A 78 -8.92 -18.27 -0.20
CA ALA A 78 -9.90 -19.35 -0.33
C ALA A 78 -11.05 -19.06 -1.32
N PRO A 79 -11.61 -17.83 -1.39
CA PRO A 79 -12.66 -17.52 -2.37
C PRO A 79 -12.21 -17.46 -3.84
N TYR A 80 -10.90 -17.41 -4.08
CA TYR A 80 -10.28 -17.29 -5.41
C TYR A 80 -9.68 -18.61 -5.89
N LEU A 81 -9.76 -19.66 -5.06
CA LEU A 81 -9.39 -21.01 -5.46
C LEU A 81 -10.53 -21.63 -6.26
N PRO A 82 -10.22 -22.46 -7.27
CA PRO A 82 -11.24 -23.29 -7.91
C PRO A 82 -12.00 -24.07 -6.84
N THR A 83 -13.34 -24.08 -6.91
CA THR A 83 -14.16 -24.92 -6.05
C THR A 83 -13.67 -26.35 -6.19
N GLN A 84 -13.01 -26.87 -5.16
CA GLN A 84 -12.91 -28.32 -5.02
C GLN A 84 -14.35 -28.82 -5.02
N SER A 85 -14.65 -29.74 -5.95
CA SER A 85 -15.89 -30.51 -6.06
C SER A 85 -16.73 -30.41 -4.78
N THR A 86 -17.94 -29.86 -4.92
CA THR A 86 -18.96 -29.88 -3.86
C THR A 86 -18.87 -31.20 -3.12
N LYS A 87 -18.60 -31.17 -1.81
CA LYS A 87 -18.67 -32.37 -0.99
C LYS A 87 -19.94 -33.13 -1.41
N ILE A 88 -19.79 -34.43 -1.69
CA ILE A 88 -20.87 -35.35 -2.10
C ILE A 88 -22.14 -35.17 -1.24
N THR A 89 -22.02 -34.66 -0.02
CA THR A 89 -23.12 -34.25 0.87
C THR A 89 -24.10 -33.22 0.29
N SER A 90 -23.77 -32.46 -0.75
CA SER A 90 -24.71 -31.58 -1.45
C SER A 90 -25.73 -32.34 -2.31
N PHE A 91 -25.40 -33.56 -2.75
CA PHE A 91 -26.33 -34.46 -3.45
C PHE A 91 -27.33 -35.14 -2.54
N PHE A 92 -27.16 -35.04 -1.21
CA PHE A 92 -28.04 -35.64 -0.21
C PHE A 92 -28.88 -34.60 0.56
N GLN A 93 -28.94 -33.35 0.09
CA GLN A 93 -29.87 -32.37 0.66
C GLN A 93 -31.27 -32.57 0.04
N PRO A 94 -32.33 -32.77 0.84
CA PRO A 94 -33.70 -32.83 0.33
C PRO A 94 -34.03 -31.53 -0.41
N SER A 95 -34.50 -31.65 -1.64
CA SER A 95 -35.04 -30.53 -2.42
C SER A 95 -36.32 -30.06 -1.74
N ASP A 96 -36.27 -28.88 -1.10
CA ASP A 96 -37.45 -28.21 -0.58
C ASP A 96 -38.05 -27.34 -1.71
N PRO A 97 -39.22 -27.71 -2.28
CA PRO A 97 -39.80 -27.01 -3.42
C PRO A 97 -40.29 -25.58 -3.08
N ASP A 98 -40.45 -25.24 -1.80
CA ASP A 98 -40.91 -23.91 -1.37
C ASP A 98 -39.76 -22.94 -1.03
N ARG A 99 -38.50 -23.35 -1.21
CA ARG A 99 -37.36 -22.48 -0.96
C ARG A 99 -37.18 -21.50 -2.12
N PRO A 100 -37.31 -20.17 -1.92
CA PRO A 100 -37.02 -19.21 -2.98
C PRO A 100 -35.59 -19.42 -3.48
N PRO A 101 -35.33 -19.28 -4.80
CA PRO A 101 -34.01 -19.49 -5.35
C PRO A 101 -33.02 -18.64 -4.55
N ALA A 102 -32.05 -19.31 -3.93
CA ALA A 102 -30.97 -18.64 -3.23
C ALA A 102 -30.36 -17.62 -4.20
N ASN A 103 -30.07 -16.42 -3.68
CA ASN A 103 -29.47 -15.26 -4.36
C ASN A 103 -28.72 -15.61 -5.65
N PRO A 104 -28.83 -14.78 -6.71
CA PRO A 104 -28.15 -15.02 -7.99
C PRO A 104 -26.70 -15.43 -7.73
N PRO A 105 -26.16 -16.42 -8.47
CA PRO A 105 -24.88 -17.03 -8.17
C PRO A 105 -23.87 -15.91 -7.97
N SER A 106 -23.41 -15.75 -6.73
CA SER A 106 -22.47 -14.71 -6.36
C SER A 106 -21.32 -14.80 -7.35
N GLN A 107 -21.13 -13.76 -8.16
CA GLN A 107 -20.09 -13.74 -9.19
C GLN A 107 -18.78 -14.14 -8.51
N LYS A 108 -18.26 -15.33 -8.82
CA LYS A 108 -17.13 -15.89 -8.07
C LYS A 108 -15.96 -14.94 -8.24
N ALA A 109 -15.36 -14.53 -7.12
CA ALA A 109 -14.19 -13.66 -7.14
C ALA A 109 -13.07 -14.38 -7.93
N ASN A 110 -12.52 -13.69 -8.93
CA ASN A 110 -11.55 -14.28 -9.85
C ASN A 110 -10.40 -13.29 -10.09
N LEU A 111 -9.19 -13.69 -9.69
CA LEU A 111 -7.99 -12.85 -9.85
C LEU A 111 -7.61 -12.65 -11.31
N ARG A 112 -7.84 -13.63 -12.19
CA ARG A 112 -7.57 -13.46 -13.62
C ARG A 112 -8.51 -12.42 -14.24
N ALA A 113 -9.77 -12.38 -13.82
CA ALA A 113 -10.71 -11.34 -14.25
C ALA A 113 -10.28 -9.95 -13.78
N PHE A 114 -9.72 -9.85 -12.57
CA PHE A 114 -9.09 -8.61 -12.10
C PHE A 114 -7.90 -8.22 -12.99
N LEU A 115 -6.97 -9.14 -13.24
CA LEU A 115 -5.79 -8.89 -14.07
C LEU A 115 -6.18 -8.45 -15.49
N ALA A 116 -7.18 -9.09 -16.11
CA ALA A 116 -7.67 -8.73 -17.42
C ALA A 116 -8.27 -7.30 -17.46
N ARG A 117 -9.13 -6.95 -16.49
CA ARG A 117 -9.75 -5.60 -16.40
C ARG A 117 -8.73 -4.48 -16.20
N HIS A 118 -7.60 -4.80 -15.56
CA HIS A 118 -6.51 -3.84 -15.32
C HIS A 118 -5.38 -3.96 -16.35
N ASN A 119 -5.67 -4.49 -17.54
CA ASN A 119 -4.74 -4.59 -18.67
C ASN A 119 -3.46 -5.38 -18.37
N TRP A 120 -3.57 -6.48 -17.63
CA TRP A 120 -2.49 -7.42 -17.35
C TRP A 120 -1.24 -6.75 -16.73
N PRO A 121 -1.34 -6.20 -15.50
CA PRO A 121 -0.22 -5.49 -14.87
C PRO A 121 1.00 -6.40 -14.66
N GLU A 122 2.19 -5.80 -14.64
CA GLU A 122 3.45 -6.54 -14.49
C GLU A 122 3.58 -7.21 -13.11
N VAL A 123 3.07 -6.55 -12.06
CA VAL A 123 3.21 -7.00 -10.68
C VAL A 123 1.89 -6.87 -9.93
N LEU A 124 1.50 -7.93 -9.22
CA LEU A 124 0.43 -7.92 -8.22
C LEU A 124 0.95 -8.49 -6.89
N PHE A 125 0.93 -7.65 -5.86
CA PHE A 125 1.20 -8.04 -4.48
C PHE A 125 -0.09 -8.41 -3.77
N LEU A 126 -0.07 -9.58 -3.13
CA LEU A 126 -1.15 -10.07 -2.29
C LEU A 126 -0.71 -10.13 -0.84
N GLN A 127 -1.55 -9.65 0.07
CA GLN A 127 -1.36 -9.77 1.51
C GLN A 127 -2.44 -10.62 2.15
N GLU A 128 -2.11 -11.20 3.31
CA GLU A 128 -3.01 -12.02 4.12
C GLU A 128 -3.53 -13.26 3.36
N LEU A 129 -2.62 -14.04 2.76
CA LEU A 129 -2.97 -15.24 2.00
C LEU A 129 -3.75 -16.27 2.84
N LYS A 130 -3.50 -16.33 4.15
CA LYS A 130 -4.10 -17.28 5.12
C LYS A 130 -3.85 -18.74 4.75
N LEU A 131 -2.61 -19.03 4.36
CA LEU A 131 -2.14 -20.38 4.11
C LEU A 131 -1.21 -20.85 5.21
N ARG A 132 -1.16 -22.18 5.39
CA ARG A 132 -0.12 -22.82 6.21
C ARG A 132 1.15 -22.97 5.39
N GLN A 133 2.30 -23.08 6.06
CA GLN A 133 3.59 -23.25 5.41
C GLN A 133 3.66 -24.44 4.42
N ASP A 134 2.89 -25.50 4.67
CA ASP A 134 2.83 -26.73 3.90
C ASP A 134 1.72 -26.75 2.82
N ASP A 135 0.97 -25.66 2.65
CA ASP A 135 -0.21 -25.60 1.77
C ASP A 135 0.18 -25.35 0.29
N THR A 136 1.05 -26.21 -0.25
CA THR A 136 1.54 -26.12 -1.64
C THR A 136 0.42 -26.34 -2.66
N GLN A 137 -0.58 -27.15 -2.31
CA GLN A 137 -1.74 -27.40 -3.17
C GLN A 137 -2.58 -26.14 -3.39
N ALA A 138 -2.83 -25.35 -2.35
CA ALA A 138 -3.56 -24.09 -2.50
C ALA A 138 -2.78 -23.08 -3.36
N LEU A 139 -1.46 -23.00 -3.21
CA LEU A 139 -0.61 -22.15 -4.05
C LEU A 139 -0.64 -22.60 -5.52
N ALA A 140 -0.51 -23.91 -5.78
CA ALA A 140 -0.60 -24.45 -7.13
C ALA A 140 -1.98 -24.21 -7.77
N ALA A 141 -3.05 -24.36 -6.99
CA ALA A 141 -4.42 -24.08 -7.44
C ALA A 141 -4.64 -22.59 -7.73
N LEU A 142 -4.04 -21.69 -6.94
CA LEU A 142 -4.06 -20.25 -7.19
C LEU A 142 -3.29 -19.89 -8.47
N LEU A 143 -2.09 -20.45 -8.65
CA LEU A 143 -1.31 -20.24 -9.87
C LEU A 143 -2.06 -20.75 -11.10
N ALA A 144 -2.70 -21.91 -11.00
CA ALA A 144 -3.54 -22.45 -12.07
C ALA A 144 -4.74 -21.55 -12.36
N SER A 145 -5.40 -20.98 -11.34
CA SER A 145 -6.54 -20.07 -11.57
C SER A 145 -6.12 -18.74 -12.19
N LEU A 146 -4.93 -18.23 -11.86
CA LEU A 146 -4.35 -17.05 -12.51
C LEU A 146 -4.08 -17.27 -14.00
N ASN A 147 -3.80 -18.51 -14.42
CA ASN A 147 -3.36 -18.89 -15.76
C ASN A 147 -4.37 -19.75 -16.54
N THR A 148 -5.61 -19.88 -16.06
CA THR A 148 -6.69 -20.54 -16.80
C THR A 148 -7.51 -19.49 -17.54
N PRO A 149 -7.58 -19.47 -18.88
CA PRO A 149 -8.36 -18.48 -19.64
C PRO A 149 -9.80 -18.35 -19.18
N LEU A 150 -10.31 -17.12 -19.11
CA LEU A 150 -11.73 -16.84 -18.84
C LEU A 150 -12.60 -17.21 -20.05
N HIS A 151 -12.13 -16.84 -21.24
CA HIS A 151 -12.78 -17.11 -22.53
C HIS A 151 -11.70 -17.46 -23.56
N ALA A 152 -11.78 -18.63 -24.18
CA ALA A 152 -10.72 -19.15 -25.06
C ALA A 152 -10.40 -18.24 -26.28
N ALA A 153 -11.36 -17.42 -26.74
CA ALA A 153 -11.19 -16.53 -27.89
C ALA A 153 -10.45 -15.22 -27.56
N ASP A 154 -10.79 -14.57 -26.43
CA ASP A 154 -10.29 -13.22 -26.10
C ASP A 154 -9.13 -13.24 -25.09
N ASP A 155 -8.92 -14.38 -24.43
CA ASP A 155 -7.99 -14.55 -23.31
C ASP A 155 -6.94 -15.64 -23.57
N ALA A 156 -6.39 -15.64 -24.79
CA ALA A 156 -5.34 -16.57 -25.18
C ALA A 156 -4.10 -16.46 -24.28
N LEU A 157 -3.55 -17.62 -23.91
CA LEU A 157 -2.35 -17.70 -23.09
C LEU A 157 -1.13 -17.20 -23.87
N SER A 158 -0.39 -16.30 -23.25
CA SER A 158 0.87 -15.75 -23.74
C SER A 158 1.70 -15.28 -22.55
N ASP A 159 2.99 -15.03 -22.75
CA ASP A 159 3.86 -14.56 -21.67
C ASP A 159 3.41 -13.20 -21.09
N SER A 160 2.69 -12.39 -21.86
CA SER A 160 2.11 -11.12 -21.43
C SER A 160 0.71 -11.26 -20.81
N ARG A 161 0.18 -12.48 -20.68
CA ARG A 161 -1.13 -12.79 -20.07
C ARG A 161 -1.10 -14.01 -19.14
N THR A 162 0.11 -14.43 -18.77
CA THR A 162 0.38 -15.49 -17.79
C THR A 162 1.28 -14.95 -16.70
N TYR A 163 1.26 -15.63 -15.56
CA TYR A 163 1.92 -15.18 -14.34
C TYR A 163 2.66 -16.32 -13.65
N THR A 164 3.71 -15.96 -12.93
CA THR A 164 4.33 -16.79 -11.89
C THR A 164 3.81 -16.35 -10.52
N LEU A 165 3.97 -17.22 -9.52
CA LEU A 165 3.57 -16.95 -8.13
C LEU A 165 4.66 -17.40 -7.16
N ASP A 166 5.14 -16.47 -6.37
CA ASP A 166 6.00 -16.71 -5.21
C ASP A 166 5.23 -16.36 -3.92
N ALA A 167 5.47 -17.09 -2.83
CA ALA A 167 4.81 -16.82 -1.56
C ALA A 167 5.77 -16.94 -0.37
N VAL A 168 5.61 -16.04 0.62
CA VAL A 168 6.29 -16.13 1.91
C VAL A 168 5.23 -16.42 2.97
N LEU A 169 5.24 -17.65 3.47
CA LEU A 169 4.27 -18.16 4.44
C LEU A 169 4.81 -18.11 5.88
N PRO A 170 3.94 -18.01 6.89
CA PRO A 170 4.35 -17.96 8.30
C PRO A 170 5.10 -19.22 8.72
N ARG A 171 6.22 -19.03 9.43
CA ARG A 171 7.07 -20.09 10.02
C ARG A 171 7.08 -20.03 11.56
N ASP A 172 6.57 -18.96 12.14
CA ASP A 172 6.49 -18.76 13.59
C ASP A 172 5.35 -19.58 14.22
N LYS A 173 5.71 -20.75 14.78
CA LYS A 173 4.78 -21.69 15.42
C LYS A 173 4.10 -21.14 16.68
N HIS A 174 4.62 -20.06 17.27
CA HIS A 174 4.16 -19.54 18.55
C HIS A 174 3.28 -18.30 18.41
N ASN A 175 3.56 -17.46 17.42
CA ASN A 175 2.84 -16.19 17.20
C ASN A 175 1.88 -16.23 16.00
N ALA A 176 2.06 -17.11 15.01
CA ALA A 176 1.17 -17.27 13.87
C ALA A 176 0.18 -18.44 14.05
N ARG A 177 -0.58 -18.42 15.16
CA ARG A 177 -1.45 -19.56 15.57
C ARG A 177 -2.94 -19.41 15.23
N GLY A 178 -3.36 -18.25 14.75
CA GLY A 178 -4.76 -18.00 14.37
C GLY A 178 -5.23 -18.98 13.29
N PHE A 179 -6.52 -19.34 13.33
CA PHE A 179 -7.16 -20.19 12.33
C PHE A 179 -6.37 -21.48 11.98
N GLN A 180 -5.89 -22.20 13.00
CA GLN A 180 -5.09 -23.44 12.83
C GLN A 180 -3.77 -23.21 12.05
N GLY A 181 -3.14 -22.04 12.23
CA GLY A 181 -1.91 -21.66 11.53
C GLY A 181 -2.14 -20.98 10.19
N ARG A 182 -3.39 -20.76 9.77
CA ARG A 182 -3.77 -20.04 8.55
C ARG A 182 -3.89 -18.55 8.84
N LEU A 183 -2.76 -17.91 9.03
CA LEU A 183 -2.70 -16.50 9.42
C LEU A 183 -1.55 -15.81 8.69
N TYR A 184 -1.76 -14.58 8.22
CA TYR A 184 -0.75 -13.80 7.50
C TYR A 184 -0.41 -14.40 6.12
N GLY A 185 0.86 -14.35 5.71
CA GLY A 185 1.33 -14.78 4.40
C GLY A 185 1.23 -13.66 3.36
N VAL A 186 2.25 -13.53 2.53
CA VAL A 186 2.28 -12.60 1.38
C VAL A 186 2.60 -13.36 0.09
N GLY A 187 2.00 -12.91 -1.01
CA GLY A 187 2.19 -13.48 -2.35
C GLY A 187 2.65 -12.43 -3.34
N VAL A 188 3.53 -12.82 -4.26
CA VAL A 188 4.05 -11.99 -5.34
C VAL A 188 3.68 -12.67 -6.65
N VAL A 189 2.77 -12.03 -7.40
CA VAL A 189 2.31 -12.48 -8.71
C VAL A 189 3.00 -11.62 -9.76
N LEU A 190 3.78 -12.24 -10.65
CA LEU A 190 4.60 -11.55 -11.65
C LEU A 190 4.21 -12.01 -13.04
N ARG A 191 4.02 -11.07 -13.97
CA ARG A 191 3.76 -11.42 -15.37
C ARG A 191 4.97 -12.16 -15.94
N THR A 192 4.75 -13.25 -16.68
CA THR A 192 5.80 -14.20 -17.08
C THR A 192 6.93 -13.52 -17.88
N ASP A 193 6.58 -12.66 -18.84
CA ASP A 193 7.55 -11.90 -19.64
C ASP A 193 8.38 -10.92 -18.79
N PHE A 194 7.75 -10.27 -17.82
CA PHE A 194 8.37 -9.35 -16.88
C PHE A 194 9.30 -10.08 -15.93
N ALA A 195 8.85 -11.19 -15.33
CA ALA A 195 9.64 -12.04 -14.44
C ALA A 195 10.93 -12.49 -15.14
N ARG A 196 10.83 -13.06 -16.34
CA ARG A 196 11.98 -13.54 -17.11
C ARG A 196 12.96 -12.42 -17.46
N ARG A 197 12.46 -11.27 -17.93
CA ARG A 197 13.31 -10.19 -18.43
C ARG A 197 13.91 -9.34 -17.32
N ARG A 198 13.11 -8.93 -16.34
CA ARG A 198 13.47 -7.87 -15.39
C ARG A 198 13.70 -8.37 -13.97
N VAL A 199 13.19 -9.54 -13.54
CA VAL A 199 13.40 -10.00 -12.16
C VAL A 199 14.72 -10.75 -12.04
N ALA A 200 15.54 -10.32 -11.08
CA ALA A 200 16.79 -11.00 -10.71
C ALA A 200 16.55 -12.02 -9.60
N ARG A 201 15.73 -11.66 -8.60
CA ARG A 201 15.49 -12.50 -7.42
C ARG A 201 14.17 -12.17 -6.74
N VAL A 202 13.50 -13.19 -6.23
CA VAL A 202 12.41 -13.08 -5.24
C VAL A 202 12.87 -13.76 -3.95
N ARG A 203 12.74 -13.09 -2.81
CA ARG A 203 13.21 -13.64 -1.52
C ARG A 203 12.42 -13.16 -0.32
N PRO A 204 12.39 -13.96 0.77
CA PRO A 204 11.97 -13.47 2.08
C PRO A 204 13.08 -12.62 2.73
N VAL A 205 12.75 -12.04 3.89
CA VAL A 205 13.71 -11.46 4.83
C VAL A 205 13.94 -12.42 6.01
N SER A 206 15.16 -12.45 6.54
CA SER A 206 15.53 -13.43 7.59
C SER A 206 14.93 -13.11 8.96
N TRP A 207 14.69 -11.84 9.26
CA TRP A 207 14.19 -11.36 10.55
C TRP A 207 12.67 -11.51 10.71
N ASP A 208 11.96 -11.89 9.65
CA ASP A 208 10.51 -12.09 9.67
C ASP A 208 10.14 -13.57 9.55
N LEU A 209 9.66 -14.11 10.67
CA LEU A 209 9.15 -15.48 10.76
C LEU A 209 7.62 -15.52 10.57
N GLU A 210 6.93 -14.39 10.49
CA GLU A 210 5.48 -14.35 10.37
C GLU A 210 4.99 -14.32 8.90
N GLY A 211 5.89 -14.27 7.92
CA GLY A 211 5.55 -14.34 6.49
C GLY A 211 4.82 -13.09 6.00
N ARG A 212 5.37 -11.93 6.36
CA ARG A 212 4.82 -10.58 6.17
C ARG A 212 5.59 -9.76 5.16
N VAL A 213 6.79 -10.17 4.77
CA VAL A 213 7.64 -9.40 3.85
C VAL A 213 8.22 -10.31 2.77
N CYS A 214 8.07 -9.88 1.51
CA CYS A 214 8.74 -10.46 0.35
C CYS A 214 9.42 -9.34 -0.44
N VAL A 215 10.64 -9.59 -0.93
CA VAL A 215 11.43 -8.64 -1.71
C VAL A 215 11.63 -9.21 -3.11
N VAL A 216 11.33 -8.40 -4.12
CA VAL A 216 11.63 -8.65 -5.53
C VAL A 216 12.72 -7.68 -5.96
N GLU A 217 13.87 -8.21 -6.36
CA GLU A 217 14.98 -7.42 -6.86
C GLU A 217 14.99 -7.49 -8.38
N LEU A 218 14.97 -6.33 -9.03
CA LEU A 218 15.04 -6.25 -10.48
C LEU A 218 16.50 -6.18 -10.95
N LYS A 219 16.72 -6.66 -12.18
CA LYS A 219 18.00 -6.51 -12.87
C LYS A 219 18.27 -5.02 -13.12
N PRO A 220 19.55 -4.59 -13.16
CA PRO A 220 19.91 -3.27 -13.68
C PRO A 220 19.31 -3.04 -15.07
N PRO A 221 18.96 -1.79 -15.42
CA PRO A 221 18.61 -1.49 -16.80
C PRO A 221 19.79 -1.85 -17.72
N PRO A 222 19.53 -2.26 -18.97
CA PRO A 222 20.59 -2.49 -19.93
C PRO A 222 21.43 -1.21 -20.11
N PRO A 223 22.74 -1.32 -20.35
CA PRO A 223 23.53 -0.16 -20.70
C PRO A 223 22.99 0.46 -22.00
N PRO A 224 23.09 1.79 -22.18
CA PRO A 224 22.70 2.43 -23.42
C PRO A 224 23.48 1.81 -24.59
N PRO A 225 22.87 1.67 -25.79
CA PRO A 225 23.58 1.16 -26.96
C PRO A 225 24.86 1.97 -27.16
N ARG A 226 26.01 1.30 -27.23
CA ARG A 226 27.23 1.98 -27.68
C ARG A 226 26.96 2.45 -29.10
N GLN A 227 26.77 3.75 -29.29
CA GLN A 227 26.93 4.32 -30.62
C GLN A 227 28.34 3.95 -31.08
N LEU A 228 28.42 2.99 -32.00
CA LEU A 228 29.60 2.80 -32.83
C LEU A 228 29.77 4.13 -33.56
N GLN A 229 30.56 5.03 -32.96
CA GLN A 229 31.05 6.20 -33.65
C GLN A 229 31.92 5.67 -34.79
N LEU A 230 31.30 5.44 -35.94
CA LEU A 230 31.98 5.52 -37.22
C LEU A 230 32.43 6.97 -37.36
N GLN A 231 33.54 7.32 -36.71
CA GLN A 231 34.18 8.60 -36.92
C GLN A 231 34.68 8.60 -38.37
N PRO A 232 34.20 9.51 -39.23
CA PRO A 232 34.88 9.77 -40.48
C PRO A 232 36.31 10.19 -40.11
N GLN A 233 37.31 9.49 -40.64
CA GLN A 233 38.69 9.89 -40.47
C GLN A 233 38.89 11.24 -41.17
N GLN A 234 38.69 12.33 -40.44
CA GLN A 234 39.15 13.65 -40.88
C GLN A 234 40.59 13.86 -40.41
N PRO A 235 41.47 14.41 -41.27
CA PRO A 235 42.86 14.68 -40.93
C PRO A 235 42.94 15.70 -39.80
N ARG A 236 43.77 15.37 -38.81
CA ARG A 236 43.88 16.05 -37.52
C ARG A 236 44.54 17.43 -37.66
N CYS A 237 43.84 18.47 -37.23
CA CYS A 237 44.46 19.72 -36.76
C CYS A 237 43.88 20.06 -35.38
N HIS A 238 44.75 20.02 -34.37
CA HIS A 238 44.56 20.40 -32.95
C HIS A 238 43.60 19.54 -32.07
N PRO A 239 44.12 18.93 -30.98
CA PRO A 239 43.28 18.35 -29.94
C PRO A 239 42.87 19.44 -28.95
N GLN A 240 41.65 19.98 -29.09
CA GLN A 240 40.97 20.57 -27.93
C GLN A 240 40.14 19.46 -27.26
N PRO A 241 40.29 19.24 -25.94
CA PRO A 241 39.40 18.34 -25.21
C PRO A 241 38.01 18.99 -25.20
N ARG A 242 37.10 18.50 -26.03
CA ARG A 242 35.68 18.84 -25.88
C ARG A 242 35.23 18.29 -24.54
N PRO A 243 34.57 19.08 -23.68
CA PRO A 243 33.92 18.53 -22.50
C PRO A 243 32.90 17.50 -22.99
N GLN A 244 33.11 16.23 -22.60
CA GLN A 244 32.11 15.19 -22.80
C GLN A 244 30.84 15.67 -22.13
N GLN A 245 29.78 15.88 -22.90
CA GLN A 245 28.47 16.15 -22.29
C GLN A 245 28.14 14.94 -21.42
N PRO A 246 27.75 15.15 -20.14
CA PRO A 246 27.40 14.06 -19.26
C PRO A 246 26.22 13.32 -19.87
N HIS A 247 26.46 12.09 -20.34
CA HIS A 247 25.37 11.20 -20.69
C HIS A 247 24.50 11.03 -19.44
N PRO A 248 23.17 11.06 -19.57
CA PRO A 248 22.30 10.87 -18.43
C PRO A 248 22.54 9.46 -17.86
N GLU A 249 23.02 9.40 -16.62
CA GLU A 249 23.22 8.14 -15.91
C GLU A 249 21.92 7.30 -15.92
N PRO A 250 22.00 5.98 -16.21
CA PRO A 250 20.84 5.12 -16.21
C PRO A 250 20.20 5.06 -14.81
N TYR A 251 18.89 4.80 -14.77
CA TYR A 251 18.20 4.62 -13.50
C TYR A 251 18.81 3.47 -12.67
N ARG A 252 18.77 3.60 -11.34
CA ARG A 252 19.10 2.47 -10.47
C ARG A 252 18.07 1.34 -10.64
N PRO A 253 18.49 0.07 -10.48
CA PRO A 253 17.56 -1.05 -10.42
C PRO A 253 16.55 -0.85 -9.29
N LEU A 254 15.36 -1.44 -9.42
CA LEU A 254 14.33 -1.38 -8.39
C LEU A 254 14.38 -2.58 -7.45
N ALA A 255 14.12 -2.34 -6.16
CA ALA A 255 13.69 -3.37 -5.22
C ALA A 255 12.24 -3.12 -4.82
N LEU A 256 11.36 -4.08 -5.14
CA LEU A 256 9.93 -4.03 -4.83
C LEU A 256 9.67 -4.85 -3.56
N VAL A 257 9.06 -4.25 -2.55
CA VAL A 257 8.88 -4.85 -1.22
C VAL A 257 7.39 -4.98 -0.92
N ASN A 258 6.89 -6.21 -0.96
CA ASN A 258 5.52 -6.55 -0.56
C ASN A 258 5.45 -6.66 0.97
N ILE A 259 4.57 -5.87 1.60
CA ILE A 259 4.41 -5.87 3.07
C ILE A 259 2.99 -6.20 3.53
N TYR A 260 2.89 -6.96 4.62
CA TYR A 260 1.70 -7.09 5.46
C TYR A 260 2.11 -6.80 6.91
N ALA A 261 2.14 -5.52 7.26
CA ALA A 261 2.62 -5.06 8.56
C ALA A 261 1.75 -5.53 9.72
N VAL A 262 2.30 -5.46 10.93
CA VAL A 262 1.62 -5.95 12.13
C VAL A 262 0.48 -5.00 12.51
N ASN A 263 -0.75 -5.49 12.69
CA ASN A 263 -1.90 -4.67 13.12
C ASN A 263 -1.67 -3.97 14.48
N GLY A 264 -1.08 -4.69 15.44
CA GLY A 264 -0.75 -4.19 16.78
C GLY A 264 -1.92 -4.34 17.76
N THR A 265 -1.72 -5.10 18.82
CA THR A 265 -2.71 -5.38 19.87
C THR A 265 -1.99 -5.58 21.22
N ALA A 266 -2.75 -5.62 22.32
CA ALA A 266 -2.23 -5.93 23.65
C ALA A 266 -1.86 -7.42 23.83
N ALA A 267 -2.12 -8.27 22.83
CA ALA A 267 -1.79 -9.69 22.93
C ALA A 267 -0.28 -9.90 23.11
N PRO A 268 0.15 -10.90 23.90
CA PRO A 268 1.57 -11.17 24.10
C PRO A 268 2.25 -11.63 22.81
N TYR A 269 3.45 -11.11 22.56
CA TYR A 269 4.38 -11.61 21.57
C TYR A 269 5.41 -12.50 22.26
N ARG A 270 5.48 -13.76 21.84
CA ARG A 270 6.32 -14.79 22.45
C ARG A 270 7.62 -14.95 21.67
N ASP A 271 8.68 -15.38 22.36
CA ASP A 271 9.95 -15.71 21.72
C ASP A 271 9.72 -16.80 20.65
N PRO A 272 10.03 -16.55 19.37
CA PRO A 272 9.76 -17.52 18.31
C PRO A 272 10.57 -18.81 18.41
N ARG A 273 11.60 -18.87 19.26
CA ARG A 273 12.47 -20.04 19.41
C ARG A 273 11.88 -21.11 20.33
N ASP A 274 11.25 -20.69 21.43
CA ASP A 274 10.72 -21.62 22.45
C ASP A 274 9.24 -21.39 22.81
N GLY A 275 8.67 -20.23 22.48
CA GLY A 275 7.32 -19.82 22.83
C GLY A 275 7.06 -19.60 24.32
N ARG A 276 8.05 -19.81 25.19
CA ARG A 276 7.92 -19.77 26.65
C ARG A 276 7.98 -18.34 27.15
N ARG A 277 8.99 -17.59 26.72
CA ARG A 277 9.20 -16.20 27.15
C ARG A 277 8.29 -15.24 26.37
N VAL A 278 7.66 -14.30 27.08
CA VAL A 278 6.95 -13.17 26.47
C VAL A 278 7.96 -12.03 26.29
N LEU A 279 8.18 -11.58 25.06
CA LEU A 279 9.10 -10.51 24.72
C LEU A 279 8.46 -9.11 24.74
N GLY A 280 7.13 -9.06 24.84
CA GLY A 280 6.33 -7.85 24.83
C GLY A 280 4.93 -8.13 24.31
N THR A 281 4.28 -7.12 23.75
CA THR A 281 2.97 -7.21 23.11
C THR A 281 3.09 -7.12 21.57
N ARG A 282 1.97 -7.32 20.87
CA ARG A 282 1.90 -7.08 19.43
C ARG A 282 2.10 -5.60 19.07
N HIS A 283 1.88 -4.66 19.98
CA HIS A 283 2.23 -3.24 19.76
C HIS A 283 3.75 -3.04 19.72
N GLU A 284 4.52 -3.60 20.66
CA GLU A 284 5.99 -3.57 20.58
C GLU A 284 6.50 -4.26 19.32
N ARG A 285 5.92 -5.42 18.97
CA ARG A 285 6.29 -6.15 17.75
C ARG A 285 6.03 -5.32 16.49
N LYS A 286 4.96 -4.53 16.45
CA LYS A 286 4.67 -3.62 15.33
C LYS A 286 5.76 -2.57 15.14
N ARG A 287 6.19 -1.90 16.20
CA ARG A 287 7.28 -0.91 16.13
C ARG A 287 8.62 -1.55 15.78
N ALA A 288 8.91 -2.74 16.33
CA ALA A 288 10.09 -3.52 15.95
C ALA A 288 10.05 -3.93 14.46
N PHE A 289 8.87 -4.26 13.92
CA PHE A 289 8.69 -4.54 12.50
C PHE A 289 8.95 -3.29 11.64
N HIS A 290 8.43 -2.11 12.02
CA HIS A 290 8.72 -0.87 11.31
C HIS A 290 10.22 -0.60 11.23
N ALA A 291 10.93 -0.70 12.36
CA ALA A 291 12.37 -0.49 12.40
C ALA A 291 13.13 -1.47 11.49
N ARG A 292 12.80 -2.78 11.56
CA ARG A 292 13.45 -3.81 10.72
C ARG A 292 13.17 -3.64 9.23
N LEU A 293 11.92 -3.28 8.88
CA LEU A 293 11.54 -3.00 7.49
C LEU A 293 12.29 -1.77 6.95
N ARG A 294 12.37 -0.70 7.73
CA ARG A 294 13.15 0.49 7.38
C ARG A 294 14.62 0.14 7.17
N ASP A 295 15.22 -0.60 8.09
CA ASP A 295 16.64 -0.97 8.01
C ASP A 295 16.91 -1.86 6.78
N GLU A 296 16.00 -2.78 6.43
CA GLU A 296 16.06 -3.55 5.18
C GLU A 296 16.02 -2.64 3.94
N CYS A 297 15.12 -1.65 3.93
CA CYS A 297 15.00 -0.70 2.81
C CYS A 297 16.25 0.19 2.67
N LEU A 298 16.81 0.66 3.79
CA LEU A 298 18.06 1.43 3.80
C LEU A 298 19.24 0.58 3.29
N ALA A 299 19.32 -0.69 3.68
CA ALA A 299 20.35 -1.61 3.19
C ALA A 299 20.22 -1.90 1.68
N LEU A 300 18.98 -1.95 1.17
CA LEU A 300 18.70 -2.07 -0.26
C LEU A 300 19.13 -0.81 -1.03
N GLN A 301 18.82 0.38 -0.51
CA GLN A 301 19.24 1.65 -1.13
C GLN A 301 20.75 1.80 -1.18
N GLY A 302 21.39 1.55 -0.03
CA GLY A 302 22.77 1.93 0.18
C GLY A 302 22.97 3.41 0.43
N ASP A 303 24.11 3.73 1.03
CA ASP A 303 24.53 5.11 1.23
C ASP A 303 25.43 5.59 0.11
N ASP A 304 25.12 6.78 -0.43
CA ASP A 304 25.94 7.45 -1.43
C ASP A 304 27.14 8.18 -0.80
N ASN A 305 27.13 8.40 0.52
CA ASN A 305 28.08 9.27 1.22
C ASN A 305 29.04 8.55 2.19
N ASP A 306 28.90 7.25 2.43
CA ASP A 306 29.62 6.59 3.53
C ASP A 306 30.99 6.02 3.16
N GLY A 307 31.57 6.42 2.01
CA GLY A 307 32.93 6.04 1.58
C GLY A 307 33.20 4.53 1.41
N GLY A 308 32.24 3.68 1.78
CA GLY A 308 32.26 2.23 1.71
C GLY A 308 30.98 1.76 1.02
N GLY A 309 31.14 1.18 -0.17
CA GLY A 309 30.08 0.60 -0.99
C GLY A 309 29.44 -0.65 -0.36
N GLY A 310 28.83 -0.52 0.81
CA GLY A 310 28.16 -1.62 1.53
C GLY A 310 26.68 -1.81 1.16
N GLY A 311 26.08 -0.83 0.51
CA GLY A 311 24.69 -0.86 0.07
C GLY A 311 24.49 -1.48 -1.30
N ARG A 312 23.27 -1.94 -1.59
CA ARG A 312 22.99 -2.71 -2.81
C ARG A 312 22.57 -1.88 -4.02
N GLY A 313 22.43 -0.57 -3.87
CA GLY A 313 22.24 0.37 -4.97
C GLY A 313 20.86 0.34 -5.63
N PHE A 314 19.82 -0.07 -4.90
CA PHE A 314 18.45 -0.11 -5.42
C PHE A 314 17.68 1.18 -5.13
N ASP A 315 16.85 1.61 -6.06
CA ASP A 315 15.70 2.42 -5.70
C ASP A 315 14.60 1.50 -5.13
N VAL A 316 13.93 1.93 -4.06
CA VAL A 316 13.01 1.06 -3.31
C VAL A 316 11.56 1.48 -3.52
N VAL A 317 10.69 0.49 -3.74
CA VAL A 317 9.24 0.61 -3.79
C VAL A 317 8.65 -0.33 -2.74
N VAL A 318 8.05 0.19 -1.69
CA VAL A 318 7.34 -0.61 -0.68
C VAL A 318 5.84 -0.48 -0.93
N ALA A 319 5.14 -1.60 -1.08
CA ALA A 319 3.70 -1.60 -1.32
C ALA A 319 3.00 -2.69 -0.51
N GLY A 320 1.87 -2.34 0.11
CA GLY A 320 1.12 -3.29 0.93
C GLY A 320 0.35 -2.66 2.07
N ASP A 321 -0.23 -3.52 2.89
CA ASP A 321 -0.96 -3.15 4.10
C ASP A 321 0.04 -2.77 5.21
N ALA A 322 0.20 -1.47 5.43
CA ALA A 322 1.03 -0.91 6.50
C ALA A 322 0.32 -0.97 7.87
N ASN A 323 -0.98 -1.30 7.90
CA ASN A 323 -1.81 -1.28 9.10
C ASN A 323 -1.76 0.06 9.86
N VAL A 324 -1.46 1.16 9.17
CA VAL A 324 -1.33 2.51 9.75
C VAL A 324 -1.94 3.53 8.80
N ALA A 325 -2.98 4.22 9.27
CA ALA A 325 -3.42 5.48 8.71
C ALA A 325 -2.51 6.60 9.23
N ARG A 326 -1.84 7.36 8.35
CA ARG A 326 -0.77 8.31 8.73
C ARG A 326 -1.30 9.60 9.37
N GLY A 327 -2.38 10.14 8.83
CA GLY A 327 -2.89 11.48 9.17
C GLY A 327 -4.40 11.59 9.20
N ALA A 328 -4.90 12.80 9.48
CA ALA A 328 -6.33 13.06 9.67
C ALA A 328 -7.21 12.75 8.43
N TRP A 329 -6.61 12.78 7.24
CA TRP A 329 -7.29 12.48 5.98
C TRP A 329 -7.37 10.98 5.67
N ASP A 330 -6.59 10.16 6.37
CA ASP A 330 -6.51 8.72 6.19
C ASP A 330 -7.53 7.93 7.01
N GLY A 331 -8.47 8.60 7.69
CA GLY A 331 -9.54 7.95 8.43
C GLY A 331 -10.89 8.67 8.28
N TYR A 332 -11.96 7.89 8.25
CA TYR A 332 -13.35 8.35 8.18
C TYR A 332 -14.26 7.54 9.13
N PRO A 333 -15.20 8.18 9.86
CA PRO A 333 -15.46 9.63 9.91
C PRO A 333 -14.33 10.42 10.57
N ARG A 334 -13.47 9.75 11.35
CA ARG A 334 -12.31 10.34 12.02
C ARG A 334 -11.17 9.34 12.07
N LEU A 335 -9.94 9.84 12.14
CA LEU A 335 -8.76 9.03 12.38
C LEU A 335 -8.86 8.32 13.74
N ARG A 336 -8.55 7.03 13.78
CA ARG A 336 -8.58 6.25 15.02
C ARG A 336 -7.52 6.72 16.02
N THR A 337 -7.93 7.13 17.20
CA THR A 337 -7.02 7.57 18.28
C THR A 337 -7.06 6.68 19.52
N VAL A 338 -8.01 5.74 19.58
CA VAL A 338 -8.22 4.85 20.73
C VAL A 338 -8.15 3.37 20.31
N PRO A 339 -7.41 2.53 21.08
CA PRO A 339 -6.58 2.90 22.24
C PRO A 339 -5.33 3.71 21.85
N ARG A 340 -4.66 4.31 22.86
CA ARG A 340 -3.52 5.27 22.70
C ARG A 340 -2.41 4.71 21.82
N GLU A 341 -2.24 3.38 21.83
CA GLU A 341 -1.25 2.65 21.08
C GLU A 341 -1.38 2.86 19.57
N HIS A 342 -2.57 3.17 19.04
CA HIS A 342 -2.71 3.57 17.63
C HIS A 342 -1.94 4.83 17.31
N GLN A 343 -1.98 5.82 18.20
CA GLN A 343 -1.24 7.07 18.03
C GLN A 343 0.26 6.85 18.18
N VAL A 344 0.68 6.01 19.13
CA VAL A 344 2.10 5.67 19.35
C VAL A 344 2.67 4.93 18.14
N ASN A 345 1.97 3.91 17.64
CA ASN A 345 2.43 3.13 16.49
C ASN A 345 2.43 3.96 15.20
N ARG A 346 1.50 4.90 15.05
CA ARG A 346 1.46 5.85 13.93
C ARG A 346 2.63 6.83 13.96
N ALA A 347 2.92 7.43 15.13
CA ALA A 347 4.06 8.31 15.28
C ALA A 347 5.39 7.59 15.00
N ASP A 348 5.52 6.35 15.49
CA ASP A 348 6.68 5.49 15.21
C ASP A 348 6.82 5.18 13.71
N PHE A 349 5.72 4.81 13.04
CA PHE A 349 5.71 4.59 11.59
C PHE A 349 6.12 5.85 10.81
N ASN A 350 5.51 6.99 11.11
CA ASN A 350 5.81 8.25 10.44
C ASN A 350 7.28 8.66 10.63
N ALA A 351 7.83 8.51 11.84
CA ALA A 351 9.23 8.80 12.13
C ALA A 351 10.21 7.79 11.50
N ALA A 352 9.80 6.53 11.31
CA ALA A 352 10.64 5.51 10.70
C ALA A 352 10.77 5.70 9.18
N PHE A 353 9.68 6.09 8.50
CA PHE A 353 9.61 6.01 7.04
C PHE A 353 9.65 7.36 6.32
N PHE A 354 9.28 8.48 6.94
CA PHE A 354 9.06 9.74 6.21
C PHE A 354 9.82 10.91 6.83
N GLY A 355 10.40 11.76 5.97
CA GLY A 355 10.96 13.04 6.36
C GLY A 355 9.91 14.08 6.74
N GLU A 356 10.37 15.26 7.16
CA GLU A 356 9.51 16.35 7.61
C GLU A 356 8.54 16.83 6.52
N GLU A 357 9.05 16.99 5.30
CA GLU A 357 8.27 17.47 4.16
C GLU A 357 7.10 16.54 3.85
N ASP A 358 7.35 15.23 3.75
CA ASP A 358 6.32 14.24 3.43
C ASP A 358 5.32 14.07 4.58
N ASN A 359 5.79 14.13 5.84
CA ASN A 359 4.91 14.12 7.01
C ASN A 359 3.97 15.33 7.02
N ARG A 360 4.48 16.53 6.70
CA ARG A 360 3.66 17.74 6.57
C ARG A 360 2.63 17.56 5.44
N ARG A 361 3.09 17.09 4.27
CA ARG A 361 2.23 16.86 3.10
C ARG A 361 1.10 15.88 3.37
N ALA A 362 1.32 14.87 4.21
CA ALA A 362 0.32 13.87 4.56
C ALA A 362 -0.57 14.24 5.76
N GLY A 363 -0.39 15.43 6.36
CA GLY A 363 -1.07 15.80 7.60
C GLY A 363 -0.79 14.77 8.71
N ALA A 364 0.42 14.22 8.71
CA ALA A 364 0.79 13.04 9.46
C ALA A 364 0.84 13.36 10.95
N TYR A 365 0.37 12.43 11.77
CA TYR A 365 0.58 12.51 13.21
C TYR A 365 2.03 12.13 13.53
N VAL A 366 2.84 13.15 13.78
CA VAL A 366 4.19 13.00 14.33
C VAL A 366 4.16 13.38 15.80
N ARG A 367 4.87 12.65 16.65
CA ARG A 367 5.11 13.14 18.00
C ARG A 367 6.06 14.34 17.92
N PRO A 368 5.82 15.43 18.65
CA PRO A 368 6.82 16.47 18.83
C PRO A 368 8.08 15.78 19.36
N LEU A 369 9.20 15.94 18.65
CA LEU A 369 10.51 15.61 19.23
C LEU A 369 10.67 16.53 20.45
N PRO A 370 11.14 16.05 21.61
CA PRO A 370 11.45 16.95 22.71
C PRO A 370 12.37 18.06 22.18
N ASP A 371 11.97 19.31 22.44
CA ASP A 371 12.65 20.50 21.96
C ASP A 371 14.12 20.44 22.39
N ASN A 372 15.03 20.34 21.43
CA ASN A 372 16.47 20.42 21.69
C ASN A 372 16.91 21.89 21.84
N ARG A 373 16.03 22.75 22.36
CA ARG A 373 16.24 24.18 22.62
C ARG A 373 16.64 24.44 24.08
N GLY A 374 17.30 23.48 24.72
CA GLY A 374 17.87 23.65 26.05
C GLY A 374 19.15 22.84 26.19
N GLY A 375 20.29 23.52 26.13
CA GLY A 375 21.58 22.96 26.54
C GLY A 375 22.64 22.97 25.44
N GLY A 376 23.35 24.08 25.34
CA GLY A 376 24.73 24.05 24.85
C GLY A 376 25.55 23.15 25.79
N GLY A 377 26.37 22.29 25.21
CA GLY A 377 27.29 21.43 25.95
C GLY A 377 27.38 20.04 25.35
N GLY A 378 28.41 19.84 24.51
CA GLY A 378 29.20 18.63 24.24
C GLY A 378 28.72 17.22 24.58
N GLY A 379 27.41 16.94 24.63
CA GLY A 379 26.86 15.61 24.83
C GLY A 379 26.77 14.87 23.51
N GLU A 380 27.46 13.74 23.43
CA GLU A 380 27.37 12.72 22.38
C GLU A 380 25.93 12.66 21.82
N ARG A 381 25.76 12.97 20.53
CA ARG A 381 24.49 12.79 19.84
C ARG A 381 24.13 11.32 19.94
N VAL A 382 23.30 10.94 20.92
CA VAL A 382 22.65 9.62 20.95
C VAL A 382 21.95 9.49 19.60
N GLY A 383 22.55 8.69 18.70
CA GLY A 383 22.33 8.79 17.27
C GLY A 383 20.85 8.70 16.94
N ARG A 384 20.26 9.79 16.42
CA ARG A 384 18.93 9.73 15.82
C ARG A 384 18.99 8.66 14.74
N ARG A 385 18.23 7.57 14.94
CA ARG A 385 18.10 6.53 13.91
C ARG A 385 17.58 7.20 12.64
N ARG A 386 18.35 7.09 11.56
CA ARG A 386 17.98 7.59 10.23
C ARG A 386 16.62 7.04 9.82
N CYS A 387 15.73 7.90 9.34
CA CYS A 387 14.48 7.51 8.70
C CYS A 387 14.72 7.09 7.25
N LEU A 388 13.80 6.36 6.63
CA LEU A 388 13.92 5.98 5.21
C LEU A 388 13.85 7.19 4.26
N ASP A 389 13.24 8.28 4.71
CA ASP A 389 12.90 9.45 3.88
C ASP A 389 12.15 9.08 2.59
N ALA A 390 11.19 8.17 2.73
CA ALA A 390 10.34 7.74 1.62
C ALA A 390 9.27 8.78 1.29
N VAL A 391 8.64 8.58 0.13
CA VAL A 391 7.53 9.37 -0.39
C VAL A 391 6.27 8.54 -0.37
N ASP A 392 5.22 8.99 0.30
CA ASP A 392 3.87 8.40 0.16
C ASP A 392 3.25 8.89 -1.14
N VAL A 393 3.28 8.03 -2.15
CA VAL A 393 2.99 8.40 -3.53
C VAL A 393 1.58 8.96 -3.69
N PHE A 394 0.59 8.37 -2.99
CA PHE A 394 -0.79 8.85 -3.05
C PHE A 394 -0.91 10.27 -2.49
N ARG A 395 -0.28 10.55 -1.34
CA ARG A 395 -0.30 11.90 -0.74
C ARG A 395 0.54 12.90 -1.52
N ALA A 396 1.59 12.46 -2.20
CA ALA A 396 2.40 13.29 -3.06
C ALA A 396 1.64 13.78 -4.30
N LEU A 397 0.83 12.91 -4.92
CA LEU A 397 0.09 13.24 -6.14
C LEU A 397 -1.31 13.83 -5.88
N HIS A 398 -1.99 13.39 -4.82
CA HIS A 398 -3.41 13.74 -4.56
C HIS A 398 -3.62 14.61 -3.32
N GLY A 399 -2.53 15.03 -2.66
CA GLY A 399 -2.58 15.93 -1.51
C GLY A 399 -3.55 15.45 -0.40
N PRO A 400 -4.52 16.29 0.04
CA PRO A 400 -5.44 15.95 1.11
C PRO A 400 -6.66 15.10 0.67
N GLU A 401 -6.72 14.60 -0.57
CA GLU A 401 -7.87 13.85 -1.08
C GLU A 401 -8.22 12.65 -0.18
N ARG A 402 -9.51 12.51 0.15
CA ARG A 402 -9.99 11.43 1.00
C ARG A 402 -10.36 10.22 0.15
N ARG A 403 -9.45 9.24 0.09
CA ARG A 403 -9.72 7.88 -0.38
C ARG A 403 -9.16 6.86 0.59
N TYR A 404 -9.80 5.70 0.65
CA TYR A 404 -9.53 4.70 1.67
C TYR A 404 -9.30 3.33 1.06
N THR A 405 -8.54 2.51 1.76
CA THR A 405 -8.19 1.17 1.30
C THR A 405 -8.87 0.09 2.12
N TYR A 406 -9.28 0.39 3.36
CA TYR A 406 -9.97 -0.53 4.26
C TYR A 406 -11.42 -0.10 4.52
N TYR A 407 -12.33 -1.07 4.35
CA TYR A 407 -13.77 -0.95 4.49
C TYR A 407 -14.33 -2.14 5.29
N PRO A 408 -14.69 -1.97 6.57
CA PRO A 408 -15.19 -3.04 7.43
C PRO A 408 -16.44 -3.70 6.85
N ARG A 409 -16.43 -5.02 6.72
CA ARG A 409 -17.60 -5.81 6.24
C ARG A 409 -18.84 -5.72 7.15
N SER A 410 -18.67 -5.31 8.40
CA SER A 410 -19.74 -5.22 9.40
C SER A 410 -20.47 -3.87 9.39
N ARG A 411 -20.08 -2.96 8.50
CA ARG A 411 -20.59 -1.60 8.40
C ARG A 411 -21.11 -1.33 6.99
N GLU A 412 -21.96 -0.32 6.87
CA GLU A 412 -22.35 0.20 5.57
C GLU A 412 -21.11 0.71 4.82
N TRP A 413 -21.08 0.51 3.50
CA TRP A 413 -20.01 0.98 2.64
C TRP A 413 -19.72 2.47 2.87
N GLY A 414 -18.46 2.86 2.99
CA GLY A 414 -18.08 4.27 3.18
C GLY A 414 -18.38 4.85 4.57
N SER A 415 -19.14 4.18 5.45
CA SER A 415 -19.53 4.73 6.75
C SER A 415 -18.40 4.73 7.81
N SER A 416 -17.35 3.94 7.60
CA SER A 416 -16.17 3.86 8.44
C SER A 416 -15.03 3.29 7.62
N CYS A 417 -13.95 4.04 7.44
CA CYS A 417 -12.89 3.68 6.50
C CYS A 417 -11.53 4.15 6.99
N ASP A 418 -10.47 3.44 6.61
CA ASP A 418 -9.09 3.87 6.84
C ASP A 418 -8.26 3.66 5.55
N ARG A 419 -7.26 4.52 5.30
CA ARG A 419 -6.22 4.29 4.30
C ARG A 419 -5.01 3.72 5.01
N VAL A 420 -4.90 2.39 4.97
CA VAL A 420 -3.84 1.63 5.67
C VAL A 420 -2.92 0.88 4.71
N ASP A 421 -3.31 0.77 3.44
CA ASP A 421 -2.49 0.24 2.37
C ASP A 421 -1.82 1.42 1.66
N MET A 422 -0.53 1.26 1.36
CA MET A 422 0.31 2.37 0.92
C MET A 422 1.30 1.93 -0.15
N VAL A 423 1.64 2.84 -1.06
CA VAL A 423 2.85 2.76 -1.89
C VAL A 423 3.80 3.84 -1.41
N MET A 424 4.96 3.41 -0.94
CA MET A 424 6.07 4.28 -0.50
C MET A 424 7.25 4.07 -1.43
N VAL A 425 7.87 5.14 -1.93
CA VAL A 425 9.05 5.05 -2.80
C VAL A 425 10.25 5.78 -2.20
N SER A 426 11.47 5.39 -2.57
CA SER A 426 12.67 6.15 -2.19
C SER A 426 12.57 7.59 -2.69
N ARG A 427 13.11 8.55 -1.92
CA ARG A 427 13.19 9.96 -2.32
C ARG A 427 13.81 10.12 -3.71
N ARG A 428 14.93 9.43 -3.96
CA ARG A 428 15.64 9.44 -5.24
C ARG A 428 14.76 9.00 -6.41
N LEU A 429 13.97 7.93 -6.26
CA LEU A 429 13.04 7.46 -7.31
C LEU A 429 12.02 8.54 -7.63
N TRP A 430 11.46 9.18 -6.60
CA TRP A 430 10.50 10.27 -6.73
C TRP A 430 11.10 11.51 -7.41
N GLU A 431 12.25 11.99 -6.94
CA GLU A 431 12.95 13.17 -7.49
C GLU A 431 13.42 12.94 -8.92
N ALA A 432 13.73 11.70 -9.29
CA ALA A 432 14.04 11.32 -10.66
C ALA A 432 12.80 11.31 -11.58
N GLY A 433 11.61 11.67 -11.09
CA GLY A 433 10.38 11.73 -11.88
C GLY A 433 9.90 10.37 -12.35
N ARG A 434 10.31 9.28 -11.69
CA ARG A 434 10.01 7.92 -12.16
C ARG A 434 8.59 7.47 -11.85
N VAL A 435 7.87 8.13 -10.95
CA VAL A 435 6.46 7.81 -10.67
C VAL A 435 5.58 8.50 -11.70
N LEU A 436 4.90 7.72 -12.53
CA LEU A 436 4.02 8.24 -13.60
C LEU A 436 2.57 8.38 -13.14
N GLY A 437 2.14 7.58 -12.16
CA GLY A 437 0.77 7.62 -11.67
C GLY A 437 0.52 6.71 -10.48
N THR A 438 -0.60 6.93 -9.80
CA THR A 438 -1.08 6.10 -8.69
C THR A 438 -2.59 6.24 -8.53
N GLY A 439 -3.23 5.25 -7.92
CA GLY A 439 -4.63 5.34 -7.55
C GLY A 439 -5.06 4.28 -6.53
N ILE A 440 -6.27 4.45 -6.02
CA ILE A 440 -6.96 3.51 -5.13
C ILE A 440 -8.26 3.10 -5.81
N LEU A 441 -8.51 1.79 -5.88
CA LEU A 441 -9.68 1.22 -6.54
C LEU A 441 -10.84 1.05 -5.55
N ASP A 442 -11.32 2.15 -4.97
CA ASP A 442 -12.27 2.17 -3.86
C ASP A 442 -13.74 1.94 -4.24
N THR A 443 -13.99 0.88 -5.01
CA THR A 443 -15.35 0.43 -5.35
C THR A 443 -15.68 -0.91 -4.68
N PRO A 444 -16.98 -1.21 -4.42
CA PRO A 444 -17.40 -2.53 -3.95
C PRO A 444 -16.97 -3.67 -4.88
N GLN A 445 -16.94 -3.43 -6.20
CA GLN A 445 -16.50 -4.41 -7.20
C GLN A 445 -15.04 -4.80 -6.99
N GLU A 446 -14.16 -3.80 -6.85
CA GLU A 446 -12.72 -4.02 -6.74
C GLU A 446 -12.32 -4.53 -5.35
N ARG A 447 -13.10 -4.20 -4.31
CA ARG A 447 -12.96 -4.85 -3.00
C ARG A 447 -13.22 -6.35 -3.06
N GLY A 448 -14.19 -6.77 -3.86
CA GLY A 448 -14.67 -8.14 -3.91
C GLY A 448 -15.04 -8.67 -2.52
N LEU A 449 -14.46 -9.81 -2.15
CA LEU A 449 -14.73 -10.50 -0.88
C LEU A 449 -13.81 -10.10 0.28
N SER A 450 -12.82 -9.25 0.00
CA SER A 450 -11.95 -8.67 1.02
C SER A 450 -12.68 -7.56 1.81
N ASP A 451 -12.06 -7.09 2.88
CA ASP A 451 -12.32 -5.79 3.50
C ASP A 451 -11.36 -4.70 3.01
N HIS A 452 -10.40 -5.03 2.13
CA HIS A 452 -9.54 -4.06 1.48
C HIS A 452 -9.79 -3.95 -0.02
N VAL A 453 -9.55 -2.77 -0.58
CA VAL A 453 -9.50 -2.51 -2.02
C VAL A 453 -8.04 -2.45 -2.50
N PRO A 454 -7.77 -2.80 -3.77
CA PRO A 454 -6.44 -2.64 -4.33
C PRO A 454 -6.02 -1.17 -4.49
N LEU A 455 -4.72 -0.92 -4.40
CA LEU A 455 -4.08 0.31 -4.86
C LEU A 455 -2.98 0.01 -5.87
N TRP A 456 -2.58 1.00 -6.67
CA TRP A 456 -1.59 0.81 -7.71
C TRP A 456 -0.62 1.98 -7.86
N VAL A 457 0.53 1.71 -8.47
CA VAL A 457 1.51 2.70 -8.91
C VAL A 457 2.04 2.31 -10.28
N GLU A 458 2.34 3.31 -11.10
CA GLU A 458 3.04 3.15 -12.37
C GLU A 458 4.41 3.82 -12.30
N ILE A 459 5.45 3.08 -12.71
CA ILE A 459 6.84 3.49 -12.56
C ILE A 459 7.56 3.38 -13.90
N ALA A 460 8.23 4.47 -14.30
CA ALA A 460 9.13 4.50 -15.44
C ALA A 460 10.34 3.57 -15.20
N MET A 461 10.57 2.69 -16.16
CA MET A 461 11.61 1.68 -16.11
C MET A 461 12.89 2.13 -16.82
N GLU A 462 12.77 3.02 -17.79
CA GLU A 462 13.84 3.54 -18.63
C GLU A 462 13.67 5.06 -18.77
N LYS A 463 14.79 5.78 -18.91
CA LYS A 463 14.76 7.22 -19.10
C LYS A 463 14.47 7.50 -20.56
N GLU A 464 13.56 8.43 -20.86
CA GLU A 464 13.45 8.93 -22.23
C GLU A 464 14.79 9.56 -22.62
N GLU A 465 15.37 9.08 -23.73
CA GLU A 465 16.43 9.79 -24.40
C GLU A 465 15.79 11.06 -24.97
N ALA A 466 15.88 12.16 -24.24
CA ALA A 466 15.51 13.46 -24.79
C ALA A 466 16.35 13.66 -26.06
N GLU A 467 15.70 13.68 -27.22
CA GLU A 467 16.36 13.98 -28.49
C GLU A 467 17.08 15.33 -28.36
N ALA A 468 18.39 15.28 -28.17
CA ALA A 468 19.27 16.43 -28.25
C ALA A 468 19.38 16.84 -29.73
N GLY A 469 18.32 17.44 -30.27
CA GLY A 469 18.22 17.72 -31.71
C GLY A 469 17.23 18.79 -32.15
N GLY A 470 16.52 19.46 -31.24
CA GLY A 470 15.66 20.59 -31.58
C GLY A 470 16.44 21.90 -31.58
N GLN A 471 16.94 22.33 -32.74
CA GLN A 471 17.36 23.72 -32.96
C GLN A 471 16.18 24.64 -32.59
N GLY A 472 16.36 25.45 -31.55
CA GLY A 472 15.38 26.48 -31.18
C GLY A 472 15.22 27.47 -32.32
N PRO A 473 14.00 28.00 -32.58
CA PRO A 473 13.89 29.14 -33.48
C PRO A 473 14.63 30.32 -32.86
N ALA A 474 15.52 30.87 -33.66
CA ALA A 474 16.32 32.06 -33.39
C ALA A 474 15.45 33.26 -33.02
N GLY A 475 16.08 34.18 -32.28
CA GLY A 475 15.43 35.24 -31.54
C GLY A 475 14.62 36.24 -32.36
N VAL A 476 13.69 36.86 -31.66
CA VAL A 476 13.24 38.23 -31.94
C VAL A 476 13.37 38.98 -30.63
N GLU A 477 14.50 39.69 -30.50
CA GLU A 477 14.61 40.81 -29.57
C GLU A 477 13.79 41.99 -30.09
N GLY A 478 13.20 42.74 -29.16
CA GLY A 478 12.83 44.13 -29.37
C GLY A 478 11.33 44.45 -29.27
N ARG A 479 10.88 44.80 -28.07
CA ARG A 479 10.35 46.15 -27.77
C ARG A 479 9.85 46.25 -26.34
N GLU A 480 10.50 47.12 -25.58
CA GLU A 480 9.87 47.84 -24.47
C GLU A 480 8.72 48.69 -25.01
N ALA A 481 7.58 48.66 -24.33
CA ALA A 481 6.67 49.79 -24.23
C ALA A 481 5.68 49.58 -23.08
N GLY A 482 5.72 50.50 -22.12
CA GLY A 482 4.53 51.23 -21.67
C GLY A 482 3.42 50.44 -21.01
N GLY A 483 3.32 50.59 -19.69
CA GLY A 483 2.19 50.12 -18.93
C GLY A 483 0.85 50.71 -19.36
N THR A 484 -0.22 50.02 -19.02
CA THR A 484 -1.51 50.65 -18.74
C THR A 484 -2.21 49.79 -17.71
N VAL A 485 -2.35 50.37 -16.51
CA VAL A 485 -3.23 49.92 -15.44
C VAL A 485 -4.67 50.13 -15.92
N ILE A 486 -5.47 49.07 -15.95
CA ILE A 486 -6.92 49.19 -16.05
C ILE A 486 -7.50 48.74 -14.72
N ALA A 487 -7.94 49.74 -13.96
CA ALA A 487 -8.78 49.61 -12.78
C ALA A 487 -10.25 49.47 -13.21
N ALA A 488 -11.01 48.64 -12.51
CA ALA A 488 -12.46 48.75 -12.30
C ALA A 488 -12.89 47.76 -11.19
N PRO A 489 -14.04 47.93 -10.53
CA PRO A 489 -14.26 48.90 -9.47
C PRO A 489 -14.70 48.22 -8.16
N GLY A 490 -14.61 48.97 -7.07
CA GLY A 490 -15.07 48.55 -5.75
C GLY A 490 -16.59 48.44 -5.62
N SER A 491 -17.00 47.68 -4.62
CA SER A 491 -18.28 47.86 -3.94
C SER A 491 -18.05 47.63 -2.45
N GLU A 492 -18.14 48.72 -1.70
CA GLU A 492 -18.22 48.77 -0.25
C GLU A 492 -19.58 48.28 0.26
N SER A 493 -19.55 47.49 1.32
CA SER A 493 -20.52 47.46 2.44
C SER A 493 -19.94 46.44 3.43
N GLY A 494 -19.34 46.80 4.57
CA GLY A 494 -19.90 47.68 5.59
C GLY A 494 -20.91 46.88 6.40
N LEU A 495 -20.50 46.31 7.55
CA LEU A 495 -21.29 46.16 8.79
C LEU A 495 -20.50 45.36 9.86
N SER A 496 -20.02 46.13 10.85
CA SER A 496 -20.05 45.89 12.31
C SER A 496 -19.47 44.59 12.91
N GLU A 497 -18.35 44.76 13.62
CA GLU A 497 -18.00 44.01 14.84
C GLU A 497 -19.09 44.14 15.92
N PRO A 498 -19.13 43.20 16.87
CA PRO A 498 -18.99 43.64 18.25
C PRO A 498 -17.90 42.89 19.02
N THR A 499 -17.10 43.68 19.72
CA THR A 499 -16.28 43.32 20.86
C THR A 499 -17.12 43.18 22.13
N ALA A 500 -16.68 42.29 23.02
CA ALA A 500 -17.05 42.04 24.43
C ALA A 500 -17.26 40.52 24.64
N ASP A 501 -16.78 39.84 25.66
CA ASP A 501 -16.30 40.33 26.93
C ASP A 501 -15.38 39.32 27.61
N ARG A 502 -14.49 39.87 28.42
CA ARG A 502 -13.48 39.19 29.22
C ARG A 502 -14.04 39.03 30.62
N ALA A 503 -14.42 37.81 31.00
CA ALA A 503 -14.75 37.48 32.39
C ALA A 503 -13.85 36.33 32.86
N GLY A 504 -12.87 36.67 33.68
CA GLY A 504 -12.23 35.69 34.56
C GLY A 504 -13.16 35.37 35.72
N SER A 505 -13.09 34.14 36.23
CA SER A 505 -13.35 33.90 37.64
C SER A 505 -12.75 32.56 38.08
N THR A 506 -11.82 32.69 39.03
CA THR A 506 -11.68 31.90 40.25
C THR A 506 -11.40 30.41 40.18
N ALA A 507 -10.16 30.11 40.56
CA ALA A 507 -9.77 28.93 41.30
C ALA A 507 -10.67 28.69 42.53
N THR A 508 -10.99 27.41 42.78
CA THR A 508 -11.30 26.88 44.10
C THR A 508 -10.42 25.66 44.35
N GLN A 509 -9.49 25.83 45.28
CA GLN A 509 -8.87 24.78 46.07
C GLN A 509 -9.88 24.22 47.10
N SER A 510 -9.51 23.09 47.72
CA SER A 510 -10.21 22.28 48.74
C SER A 510 -11.20 21.25 48.15
N GLU A 511 -11.21 19.97 48.53
CA GLU A 511 -10.77 19.34 49.78
C GLU A 511 -10.10 17.98 49.53
N ALA A 512 -9.10 17.70 50.37
CA ALA A 512 -8.61 16.37 50.64
C ALA A 512 -9.54 15.70 51.66
N ILE A 513 -10.05 14.51 51.33
CA ILE A 513 -10.52 13.54 52.34
C ILE A 513 -9.91 12.18 51.97
N GLY A 514 -8.99 11.74 52.82
CA GLY A 514 -8.55 10.35 52.83
C GLY A 514 -9.57 9.49 53.59
N SER A 515 -9.77 8.27 53.11
CA SER A 515 -10.19 7.18 53.99
C SER A 515 -9.54 5.89 53.50
N GLN A 516 -8.54 5.45 54.27
CA GLN A 516 -8.31 4.10 54.79
C GLN A 516 -8.81 2.90 53.98
N GLY A 517 -7.89 1.95 53.85
CA GLY A 517 -8.11 0.71 53.16
C GLY A 517 -8.96 -0.31 53.92
N LYS A 518 -9.21 -1.41 53.22
CA LYS A 518 -9.48 -2.70 53.83
C LYS A 518 -8.87 -3.78 52.95
N ARG A 519 -7.96 -4.54 53.58
CA ARG A 519 -7.53 -5.86 53.16
C ARG A 519 -8.57 -6.90 53.59
N ASP A 520 -8.39 -8.08 53.03
CA ASP A 520 -8.85 -9.40 53.46
C ASP A 520 -10.27 -9.82 53.06
N ALA A 521 -10.36 -10.58 51.96
CA ALA A 521 -10.63 -12.03 51.96
C ALA A 521 -10.46 -12.61 50.54
#